data_AF-A0A2V8YSH9-F1
#
_entry.id   AF-A0A2V8YSH9-F1
#
_cell.length_a   1.000
_cell.length_b   1.000
_cell.length_c   1.000
_cell.angle_alpha   90.00
_cell.angle_beta   90.00
_cell.angle_gamma   90.00
#
_symmetry.space_group_name_H-M   'P 1'
#
loop_
_entity.id
_entity.type
_entity.pdbx_description
1 polymer ?
#
loop_
_entity_poly.entity_id
_entity_poly.type
_entity_poly.pdbx_seq_one_letter_code
_entity_poly.pdbx_strand_id
1 'polypeptide(L)'
;MVTVTAYAQQPASLEDTLAWMHNFVADNGSQFTGQRNTDKGLCKLGTPNCEPRHDVTTFDSHGCLATITWSVTLNYKDVGTHTYHFSLKDLDPNSVALVKDNPFENAVVAETTKSEKSVTESFTQPGGKAEEKNKHSWVELGFDNGDNARRFAKAFKQAIQLCGGKPSVH
;
A
#
# COMPACT_ATOMS: atom_id res chain seq x y z
N MET A 1 14.42 21.20 34.04
CA MET A 1 14.16 20.85 32.63
C MET A 1 13.99 19.35 32.56
N VAL A 2 12.79 18.86 32.30
CA VAL A 2 12.57 17.46 31.90
C VAL A 2 11.60 17.49 30.73
N THR A 3 12.08 16.92 29.65
CA THR A 3 11.60 16.87 28.28
C THR A 3 10.21 16.24 28.20
N VAL A 4 9.27 16.98 27.63
CA VAL A 4 7.98 16.43 27.18
C VAL A 4 8.27 15.56 25.97
N THR A 5 8.16 14.24 26.13
CA THR A 5 8.06 13.30 25.00
C THR A 5 6.79 13.65 24.22
N ALA A 6 6.98 14.32 23.09
CA ALA A 6 5.92 14.52 22.11
C ALA A 6 5.53 13.15 21.54
N TYR A 7 4.41 12.60 22.02
CA TYR A 7 3.63 11.68 21.21
C TYR A 7 3.29 12.46 19.93
N ALA A 8 3.76 11.97 18.79
CA ALA A 8 3.37 12.52 17.49
C ALA A 8 1.84 12.60 17.48
N GLN A 9 1.31 13.83 17.58
CA GLN A 9 -0.12 14.09 17.49
C GLN A 9 -0.59 13.50 16.16
N GLN A 10 -1.70 12.76 16.19
CA GLN A 10 -2.37 12.40 14.94
C GLN A 10 -2.59 13.69 14.15
N PRO A 11 -2.22 13.74 12.86
CA PRO A 11 -2.42 14.91 12.04
C PRO A 11 -3.91 15.28 12.02
N ALA A 12 -4.26 16.52 12.37
CA ALA A 12 -5.65 16.93 12.53
C ALA A 12 -6.30 17.32 11.19
N SER A 13 -5.50 17.76 10.21
CA SER A 13 -5.97 18.13 8.87
C SER A 13 -5.71 17.02 7.84
N LEU A 14 -6.40 17.10 6.69
CA LEU A 14 -6.13 16.20 5.57
C LEU A 14 -4.69 16.38 5.06
N GLU A 15 -4.23 17.62 4.92
CA GLU A 15 -2.89 17.95 4.43
C GLU A 15 -1.80 17.35 5.32
N ASP A 16 -1.90 17.56 6.64
CA ASP A 16 -0.94 16.99 7.60
C ASP A 16 -0.97 15.45 7.55
N THR A 17 -2.16 14.85 7.34
CA THR A 17 -2.31 13.39 7.27
C THR A 17 -1.62 12.83 6.05
N LEU A 18 -1.82 13.45 4.89
CA LEU A 18 -1.21 13.03 3.64
C LEU A 18 0.30 13.24 3.64
N ALA A 19 0.78 14.37 4.19
CA ALA A 19 2.21 14.62 4.35
C ALA A 19 2.87 13.60 5.28
N TRP A 20 2.21 13.26 6.40
CA TRP A 20 2.67 12.19 7.28
C TRP A 20 2.71 10.84 6.55
N MET A 21 1.65 10.48 5.82
CA MET A 21 1.56 9.21 5.09
C MET A 21 2.67 9.08 4.04
N HIS A 22 2.94 10.13 3.27
CA HIS A 22 4.01 10.18 2.28
C HIS A 22 5.38 9.86 2.93
N ASN A 23 5.76 10.63 3.95
CA ASN A 23 7.03 10.45 4.65
C ASN A 23 7.11 9.08 5.35
N PHE A 24 6.01 8.65 5.95
CA PHE A 24 5.96 7.37 6.66
C PHE A 24 6.17 6.18 5.70
N VAL A 25 5.55 6.21 4.52
CA VAL A 25 5.75 5.16 3.51
C VAL A 25 7.16 5.24 2.92
N ALA A 26 7.73 6.43 2.72
CA ALA A 26 9.12 6.55 2.27
C ALA A 26 10.12 5.86 3.22
N ASP A 27 9.89 5.94 4.52
CA ASP A 27 10.76 5.35 5.54
C ASP A 27 10.48 3.86 5.81
N ASN A 28 9.23 3.40 5.65
CA ASN A 28 8.78 2.09 6.14
C ASN A 28 8.12 1.19 5.06
N GLY A 29 7.90 1.72 3.86
CA GLY A 29 7.22 1.06 2.74
C GLY A 29 8.14 0.09 2.01
N SER A 30 8.73 -0.87 2.70
CA SER A 30 9.57 -1.87 2.06
C SER A 30 9.53 -3.19 2.81
N GLN A 31 9.46 -4.30 2.09
CA GLN A 31 9.42 -5.62 2.72
C GLN A 31 10.25 -6.65 1.94
N PHE A 32 10.68 -7.68 2.67
CA PHE A 32 11.25 -8.88 2.10
C PHE A 32 10.24 -10.02 2.23
N THR A 33 9.72 -10.49 1.10
CA THR A 33 8.86 -11.67 1.03
C THR A 33 9.64 -12.82 0.39
N GLY A 34 9.20 -14.05 0.64
CA GLY A 34 9.76 -15.21 -0.06
C GLY A 34 8.93 -15.52 -1.29
N GLN A 35 9.57 -15.79 -2.43
CA GLN A 35 8.90 -16.26 -3.63
C GLN A 35 9.59 -17.49 -4.21
N ARG A 36 8.78 -18.44 -4.71
CA ARG A 36 9.33 -19.62 -5.39
C ARG A 36 9.91 -19.22 -6.75
N ASN A 37 11.04 -19.79 -7.13
CA ASN A 37 11.64 -19.53 -8.44
C ASN A 37 10.99 -20.31 -9.59
N THR A 38 10.05 -21.21 -9.28
CA THR A 38 9.32 -22.04 -10.26
C THR A 38 7.95 -21.46 -10.66
N ASP A 39 7.37 -20.58 -9.86
CA ASP A 39 6.05 -19.98 -10.08
C ASP A 39 5.87 -18.67 -9.30
N LYS A 40 4.70 -18.03 -9.40
CA LYS A 40 4.42 -16.78 -8.66
C LYS A 40 4.08 -17.00 -7.18
N GLY A 41 4.14 -18.22 -6.67
CA GLY A 41 3.71 -18.58 -5.32
C GLY A 41 4.67 -18.05 -4.25
N LEU A 42 4.08 -17.42 -3.23
CA LEU A 42 4.80 -16.96 -2.05
C LEU A 42 5.20 -18.13 -1.15
N CYS A 43 6.31 -17.99 -0.47
CA CYS A 43 6.89 -19.03 0.38
C CYS A 43 7.61 -18.44 1.59
N LYS A 44 7.87 -19.30 2.58
CA LYS A 44 8.64 -18.93 3.76
C LYS A 44 10.13 -18.83 3.40
N LEU A 45 10.73 -17.67 3.65
CA LEU A 45 12.17 -17.46 3.51
C LEU A 45 12.96 -18.53 4.29
N GLY A 46 14.02 -19.04 3.66
CA GLY A 46 14.85 -20.12 4.21
C GLY A 46 14.37 -21.55 3.90
N THR A 47 13.23 -21.71 3.20
CA THR A 47 12.80 -23.01 2.65
C THR A 47 13.42 -23.26 1.26
N PRO A 48 13.58 -24.53 0.82
CA PRO A 48 14.11 -24.84 -0.51
C PRO A 48 13.34 -24.16 -1.64
N ASN A 49 14.06 -23.67 -2.65
CA ASN A 49 13.52 -22.96 -3.82
C ASN A 49 12.77 -21.66 -3.49
N CYS A 50 12.95 -21.10 -2.30
CA CYS A 50 12.37 -19.83 -1.87
C CYS A 50 13.43 -18.72 -1.89
N GLU A 51 13.32 -17.80 -2.84
CA GLU A 51 14.24 -16.69 -3.00
C GLU A 51 13.68 -15.41 -2.35
N PRO A 52 14.55 -14.55 -1.80
CA PRO A 52 14.11 -13.27 -1.27
C PRO A 52 13.67 -12.34 -2.40
N ARG A 53 12.43 -11.88 -2.29
CA ARG A 53 11.84 -10.83 -3.11
C ARG A 53 11.81 -9.55 -2.29
N HIS A 54 12.43 -8.50 -2.81
CA HIS A 54 12.42 -7.18 -2.19
C HIS A 54 11.41 -6.28 -2.89
N ASP A 55 10.42 -5.85 -2.13
CA ASP A 55 9.36 -4.97 -2.56
C ASP A 55 9.55 -3.59 -1.93
N VAL A 56 9.32 -2.55 -2.74
CA VAL A 56 9.33 -1.15 -2.30
C VAL A 56 8.02 -0.50 -2.70
N THR A 57 7.35 0.09 -1.73
CA THR A 57 6.10 0.81 -1.89
C THR A 57 6.34 2.29 -1.65
N THR A 58 5.76 3.14 -2.50
CA THR A 58 5.68 4.59 -2.25
C THR A 58 4.23 5.05 -2.23
N PHE A 59 3.97 6.16 -1.56
CA PHE A 59 2.67 6.82 -1.53
C PHE A 59 2.87 8.31 -1.81
N ASP A 60 2.14 8.82 -2.79
CA ASP A 60 2.08 10.24 -3.10
C ASP A 60 0.62 10.68 -3.26
N SER A 61 0.33 11.95 -3.00
CA SER A 61 -1.03 12.47 -3.12
C SER A 61 -1.06 13.97 -3.34
N HIS A 62 -2.07 14.42 -4.09
CA HIS A 62 -2.39 15.83 -4.26
C HIS A 62 -3.89 16.03 -3.96
N GLY A 63 -4.17 16.48 -2.74
CA GLY A 63 -5.53 16.45 -2.19
C GLY A 63 -6.03 15.02 -2.06
N CYS A 64 -7.22 14.72 -2.58
CA CYS A 64 -7.79 13.38 -2.47
C CYS A 64 -7.37 12.41 -3.58
N LEU A 65 -6.59 12.86 -4.57
CA LEU A 65 -6.03 12.00 -5.60
C LEU A 65 -4.70 11.45 -5.10
N ALA A 66 -4.55 10.13 -5.14
CA ALA A 66 -3.39 9.43 -4.63
C ALA A 66 -2.79 8.49 -5.66
N THR A 67 -1.50 8.27 -5.53
CA THR A 67 -0.71 7.34 -6.31
C THR A 67 0.07 6.42 -5.37
N ILE A 68 -0.04 5.12 -5.61
CA ILE A 68 0.83 4.13 -4.97
C ILE A 68 1.73 3.56 -6.05
N THR A 69 3.03 3.49 -5.80
CA THR A 69 3.92 2.66 -6.61
C THR A 69 4.34 1.44 -5.83
N TRP A 70 4.36 0.28 -6.48
CA TRP A 70 4.90 -0.95 -5.94
C TRP A 70 5.94 -1.49 -6.91
N SER A 71 7.20 -1.32 -6.54
CA SER A 71 8.36 -1.77 -7.31
C SER A 71 8.84 -3.11 -6.78
N VAL A 72 9.03 -4.04 -7.72
CA VAL A 72 9.38 -5.42 -7.43
C VAL A 72 10.70 -5.72 -8.13
N THR A 73 11.72 -6.07 -7.34
CA THR A 73 13.09 -6.27 -7.84
C THR A 73 13.36 -7.71 -8.29
N LEU A 74 12.61 -8.68 -7.78
CA LEU A 74 12.69 -10.10 -8.11
C LEU A 74 11.29 -10.69 -8.07
N ASN A 75 10.69 -10.89 -9.23
CA ASN A 75 9.46 -11.67 -9.37
C ASN A 75 9.51 -12.44 -10.68
N TYR A 76 9.22 -13.74 -10.62
CA TYR A 76 9.18 -14.60 -11.80
C TYR A 76 8.24 -13.98 -12.85
N LYS A 77 8.84 -13.28 -13.83
CA LYS A 77 8.24 -12.57 -14.97
C LYS A 77 7.53 -11.22 -14.74
N ASP A 78 7.47 -10.69 -13.51
CA ASP A 78 6.87 -9.37 -13.23
C ASP A 78 7.82 -8.43 -12.46
N VAL A 79 9.12 -8.48 -12.76
CA VAL A 79 10.04 -7.42 -12.32
C VAL A 79 9.61 -6.12 -13.01
N GLY A 80 9.42 -5.07 -12.22
CA GLY A 80 8.90 -3.80 -12.71
C GLY A 80 8.25 -2.99 -11.60
N THR A 81 7.53 -1.96 -12.00
CA THR A 81 6.77 -1.09 -11.08
C THR A 81 5.32 -1.07 -11.48
N HIS A 82 4.46 -1.47 -10.56
CA HIS A 82 3.02 -1.25 -10.63
C HIS A 82 2.72 0.13 -10.07
N THR A 83 1.93 0.92 -10.78
CA THR A 83 1.50 2.25 -10.35
C THR A 83 -0.02 2.28 -10.32
N TYR A 84 -0.59 2.51 -9.14
CA TYR A 84 -2.02 2.59 -8.89
C TYR A 84 -2.42 4.05 -8.71
N HIS A 85 -3.33 4.52 -9.54
CA HIS A 85 -3.94 5.85 -9.43
C HIS A 85 -5.39 5.72 -8.98
N PHE A 86 -5.76 6.48 -7.95
CA PHE A 86 -7.09 6.40 -7.34
C PHE A 86 -7.45 7.69 -6.60
N SER A 87 -8.73 7.79 -6.24
CA SER A 87 -9.24 8.81 -5.34
C SER A 87 -9.50 8.19 -3.97
N LEU A 88 -9.00 8.82 -2.90
CA LEU A 88 -9.31 8.45 -1.52
C LEU A 88 -10.82 8.53 -1.21
N LYS A 89 -11.59 9.31 -1.99
CA LYS A 89 -13.05 9.40 -1.85
C LYS A 89 -13.76 8.13 -2.30
N ASP A 90 -13.12 7.36 -3.16
CA ASP A 90 -13.73 6.19 -3.78
C ASP A 90 -13.53 4.96 -2.90
N LEU A 91 -12.65 5.04 -1.90
CA LEU A 91 -12.37 3.97 -0.95
C LEU A 91 -13.39 3.90 0.19
N ASP A 92 -13.66 2.68 0.64
CA ASP A 92 -14.47 2.39 1.80
C ASP A 92 -13.62 2.49 3.09
N PRO A 93 -13.88 3.42 4.01
CA PRO A 93 -13.10 3.55 5.24
C PRO A 93 -13.26 2.37 6.21
N ASN A 94 -14.28 1.52 6.04
CA ASN A 94 -14.50 0.32 6.86
C ASN A 94 -13.84 -0.93 6.28
N SER A 95 -13.43 -0.91 5.01
CA SER A 95 -12.69 -2.02 4.40
C SER A 95 -11.19 -1.99 4.74
N VAL A 96 -10.69 -0.86 5.26
CA VAL A 96 -9.27 -0.71 5.63
C VAL A 96 -8.87 -1.76 6.66
N ALA A 97 -8.01 -2.69 6.24
CA ALA A 97 -7.60 -3.84 7.04
C ALA A 97 -6.13 -4.19 6.79
N LEU A 98 -5.57 -4.99 7.70
CA LEU A 98 -4.31 -5.68 7.44
C LEU A 98 -4.60 -6.91 6.58
N VAL A 99 -3.71 -7.22 5.64
CA VAL A 99 -3.76 -8.48 4.90
C VAL A 99 -3.49 -9.63 5.89
N LYS A 100 -4.47 -10.52 6.07
CA LYS A 100 -4.37 -11.68 6.98
C LYS A 100 -4.17 -13.00 6.24
N ASP A 101 -4.64 -13.08 5.01
CA ASP A 101 -4.62 -14.30 4.20
C ASP A 101 -3.24 -14.57 3.59
N ASN A 102 -2.33 -13.59 3.68
CA ASN A 102 -0.95 -13.72 3.24
C ASN A 102 0.01 -13.59 4.44
N PRO A 103 0.42 -14.71 5.06
CA PRO A 103 1.17 -14.70 6.32
C PRO A 103 2.60 -14.14 6.20
N PHE A 104 3.06 -13.87 4.97
CA PHE A 104 4.41 -13.36 4.70
C PHE A 104 4.43 -11.87 4.32
N GLU A 105 3.28 -11.22 4.25
CA GLU A 105 3.15 -9.80 3.89
C GLU A 105 2.67 -8.97 5.08
N ASN A 106 3.35 -7.86 5.34
CA ASN A 106 2.84 -6.86 6.28
C ASN A 106 2.18 -5.75 5.46
N ALA A 107 0.97 -6.01 4.98
CA ALA A 107 0.30 -5.09 4.06
C ALA A 107 -1.00 -4.51 4.64
N VAL A 108 -1.35 -3.32 4.15
CA VAL A 108 -2.65 -2.67 4.36
C VAL A 108 -3.43 -2.73 3.05
N VAL A 109 -4.66 -3.20 3.11
CA VAL A 109 -5.59 -3.23 1.99
C VAL A 109 -6.78 -2.32 2.28
N ALA A 110 -7.31 -1.68 1.22
CA ALA A 110 -8.60 -1.01 1.25
C ALA A 110 -9.34 -1.28 -0.06
N GLU A 111 -10.61 -1.62 0.06
CA GLU A 111 -11.52 -1.78 -1.09
C GLU A 111 -12.18 -0.45 -1.46
N THR A 112 -12.54 -0.32 -2.72
CA THR A 112 -13.42 0.73 -3.21
C THR A 112 -14.85 0.53 -2.71
N THR A 113 -15.59 1.62 -2.61
CA THR A 113 -16.99 1.61 -2.22
C THR A 113 -17.79 0.72 -3.17
N LYS A 114 -18.53 -0.26 -2.64
CA LYS A 114 -19.28 -1.25 -3.43
C LYS A 114 -18.43 -2.06 -4.43
N SER A 115 -17.12 -2.17 -4.16
CA SER A 115 -16.17 -2.89 -5.01
C SER A 115 -16.14 -2.38 -6.46
N GLU A 116 -16.39 -1.08 -6.67
CA GLU A 116 -16.30 -0.45 -7.98
C GLU A 116 -14.85 -0.49 -8.52
N LYS A 117 -14.67 -0.83 -9.80
CA LYS A 117 -13.34 -0.87 -10.42
C LYS A 117 -12.85 0.53 -10.84
N SER A 118 -12.53 1.38 -9.87
CA SER A 118 -12.08 2.77 -10.09
C SER A 118 -10.58 3.01 -9.89
N VAL A 119 -9.83 2.01 -9.39
CA VAL A 119 -8.38 2.09 -9.23
C VAL A 119 -7.72 1.72 -10.56
N THR A 120 -7.00 2.65 -11.18
CA THR A 120 -6.28 2.38 -12.45
C THR A 120 -4.87 1.90 -12.15
N GLU A 121 -4.48 0.76 -12.74
CA GLU A 121 -3.11 0.22 -12.68
C GLU A 121 -2.39 0.38 -14.03
N SER A 122 -1.19 0.92 -13.95
CA SER A 122 -0.19 0.79 -15.01
C SER A 122 1.00 -0.03 -14.53
N PHE A 123 1.67 -0.70 -15.46
CA PHE A 123 2.87 -1.47 -15.20
C PHE A 123 4.02 -0.98 -16.06
N THR A 124 5.17 -0.73 -15.44
CA THR A 124 6.39 -0.30 -16.12
C THR A 124 7.47 -1.36 -15.93
N GLN A 125 7.88 -2.01 -17.02
CA GLN A 125 9.03 -2.91 -17.02
C GLN A 125 10.34 -2.13 -16.82
N PRO A 126 11.41 -2.76 -16.30
CA PRO A 126 12.73 -2.14 -16.21
C PRO A 126 13.19 -1.61 -17.57
N GLY A 127 13.44 -0.30 -17.67
CA GLY A 127 13.85 0.37 -18.91
C GLY A 127 12.75 0.47 -20.00
N GLY A 128 11.53 0.02 -19.71
CA GLY A 128 10.39 0.08 -20.61
C GLY A 128 9.53 1.34 -20.42
N LYS A 129 8.45 1.44 -21.18
CA LYS A 129 7.41 2.46 -21.00
C LYS A 129 6.28 1.91 -20.13
N ALA A 130 5.55 2.80 -19.47
CA ALA A 130 4.35 2.43 -18.72
C ALA A 130 3.27 1.92 -19.68
N GLU A 131 2.70 0.76 -19.36
CA GLU A 131 1.58 0.16 -20.06
C GLU A 131 0.38 0.16 -19.11
N GLU A 132 -0.73 0.79 -19.50
CA GLU A 132 -1.99 0.73 -18.75
C GLU A 132 -2.60 -0.66 -18.93
N LYS A 133 -2.84 -1.38 -17.84
CA LYS A 133 -3.21 -2.80 -17.93
C LYS A 133 -4.57 -3.10 -17.36
N ASN A 134 -4.94 -2.53 -16.20
CA ASN A 134 -6.12 -3.02 -15.47
C ASN A 134 -6.82 -1.94 -14.65
N LYS A 135 -8.08 -2.23 -14.31
CA LYS A 135 -8.81 -1.54 -13.24
C LYS A 135 -9.13 -2.50 -12.10
N HIS A 136 -8.91 -2.03 -10.88
CA HIS A 136 -9.09 -2.79 -9.64
C HIS A 136 -10.14 -2.14 -8.75
N SER A 137 -10.68 -2.94 -7.83
CA SER A 137 -11.60 -2.51 -6.78
C SER A 137 -10.92 -2.40 -5.41
N TRP A 138 -9.59 -2.35 -5.39
CA TRP A 138 -8.80 -2.34 -4.16
C TRP A 138 -7.43 -1.70 -4.41
N VAL A 139 -6.81 -1.28 -3.32
CA VAL A 139 -5.41 -0.86 -3.24
C VAL A 139 -4.73 -1.59 -2.09
N GLU A 140 -3.43 -1.84 -2.24
CA GLU A 140 -2.61 -2.49 -1.23
C GLU A 140 -1.25 -1.78 -1.10
N LEU A 141 -0.75 -1.70 0.13
CA LEU A 141 0.57 -1.14 0.44
C LEU A 141 1.30 -2.08 1.40
N GLY A 142 2.52 -2.48 1.04
CA GLY A 142 3.39 -3.31 1.87
C GLY A 142 4.31 -2.48 2.79
N PHE A 143 4.61 -3.03 3.96
CA PHE A 143 5.44 -2.42 4.99
C PHE A 143 6.48 -3.42 5.54
N ASP A 144 7.53 -2.89 6.14
CA ASP A 144 8.62 -3.66 6.74
C ASP A 144 8.16 -4.54 7.91
N ASN A 145 7.16 -4.11 8.66
CA ASN A 145 6.61 -4.84 9.80
C ASN A 145 5.12 -4.54 10.06
N GLY A 146 4.47 -5.42 10.81
CA GLY A 146 3.04 -5.32 11.12
C GLY A 146 2.65 -4.14 12.01
N ASP A 147 3.56 -3.57 12.83
CA ASP A 147 3.27 -2.37 13.61
C ASP A 147 3.19 -1.13 12.72
N ASN A 148 4.05 -1.03 11.71
CA ASN A 148 4.03 0.04 10.75
C ASN A 148 2.80 -0.04 9.84
N ALA A 149 2.43 -1.24 9.37
CA ALA A 149 1.17 -1.46 8.68
C ALA A 149 -0.05 -1.02 9.53
N ARG A 150 -0.07 -1.36 10.84
CA ARG A 150 -1.13 -0.93 11.76
C ARG A 150 -1.21 0.59 11.92
N ARG A 151 -0.08 1.28 12.01
CA ARG A 151 -0.03 2.74 12.12
C ARG A 151 -0.53 3.39 10.84
N PHE A 152 -0.07 2.93 9.68
CA PHE A 152 -0.53 3.44 8.40
C PHE A 152 -2.03 3.20 8.19
N ALA A 153 -2.56 2.02 8.50
CA ALA A 153 -3.99 1.71 8.37
C ALA A 153 -4.89 2.73 9.09
N LYS A 154 -4.49 3.21 10.28
CA LYS A 154 -5.24 4.24 11.01
C LYS A 154 -5.25 5.57 10.28
N ALA A 155 -4.08 6.04 9.83
CA ALA A 155 -3.95 7.29 9.09
C ALA A 155 -4.65 7.21 7.72
N PHE A 156 -4.55 6.07 7.05
CA PHE A 156 -5.19 5.84 5.76
C PHE A 156 -6.71 5.88 5.86
N LYS A 157 -7.28 5.19 6.86
CA LYS A 157 -8.71 5.29 7.19
C LYS A 157 -9.13 6.74 7.45
N GLN A 158 -8.35 7.47 8.24
CA GLN A 158 -8.62 8.87 8.54
C GLN A 158 -8.59 9.73 7.27
N ALA A 159 -7.59 9.57 6.38
CA ALA A 159 -7.48 10.29 5.12
C ALA A 159 -8.69 10.02 4.20
N ILE A 160 -9.12 8.75 4.08
CA ILE A 160 -10.32 8.36 3.33
C ILE A 160 -11.55 9.11 3.88
N GLN A 161 -11.73 9.13 5.20
CA GLN A 161 -12.85 9.82 5.85
C GLN A 161 -12.81 11.34 5.62
N LEU A 162 -11.64 11.96 5.76
CA LEU A 162 -11.46 13.40 5.52
C LEU A 162 -11.69 13.79 4.06
N CYS A 163 -11.43 12.87 3.13
CA CYS A 163 -11.74 13.03 1.72
C CYS A 163 -13.23 12.81 1.39
N GLY A 164 -14.03 12.29 2.33
CA GLY A 164 -15.46 12.02 2.15
C GLY A 164 -15.77 10.62 1.60
N GLY A 165 -14.84 9.67 1.74
CA GLY A 165 -15.07 8.26 1.45
C GLY A 165 -16.21 7.70 2.29
N LYS A 166 -17.01 6.82 1.70
CA LYS A 166 -18.27 6.33 2.29
C LYS A 166 -18.20 4.83 2.54
N PRO A 167 -18.73 4.35 3.68
CA PRO A 167 -18.90 2.92 3.88
C PRO A 167 -19.77 2.29 2.80
N SER A 168 -19.41 1.08 2.37
CA SER A 168 -20.32 0.23 1.60
C SER A 168 -21.48 -0.16 2.50
N VAL A 169 -22.70 0.03 1.99
CA VAL A 169 -23.91 -0.43 2.68
C VAL A 169 -24.07 -1.91 2.36
N HIS A 170 -24.07 -2.77 3.37
CA HIS A 170 -24.41 -4.19 3.25
C HIS A 170 -25.90 -4.40 3.48
#